data_AF-A0A9D5CUU2-F1
#
_entry.id   AF-A0A9D5CUU2-F1
#
_cell.length_a   1.000
_cell.length_b   1.000
_cell.length_c   1.000
_cell.angle_alpha   90.00
_cell.angle_beta   90.00
_cell.angle_gamma   90.00
#
_symmetry.space_group_name_H-M   'P 1'
#
loop_
_entity.id
_entity.type
_entity.pdbx_description
1 polymer ?
#
loop_
_entity_poly.entity_id
_entity_poly.type
_entity_poly.pdbx_seq_one_letter_code
_entity_poly.pdbx_strand_id
1 'polypeptide(L)'
;MDSNHSIDPMFLSNLMDRLHLRHSLLDTNSFLSHSLDDLLLLSDPESDADVDELPEDVKERSLLAEEEAKLEKEIIRIILSGNSDKDLKPNSGQSVSIGEHSICVGFHEEPGSEYRVWEWHGHLIIFDEEDGYSPEYIYGSYFERSERGW
;
A
#
# COMPACT_ATOMS: atom_id res chain seq x y z
N MET A 1 28.09 11.26 3.86
CA MET A 1 28.53 9.96 3.31
C MET A 1 27.23 9.27 3.01
N ASP A 2 26.65 9.67 1.90
CA ASP A 2 25.22 9.62 1.68
C ASP A 2 24.96 8.44 0.76
N SER A 3 24.29 7.43 1.28
CA SER A 3 23.98 6.20 0.57
C SER A 3 22.80 6.47 -0.35
N ASN A 4 23.07 6.99 -1.55
CA ASN A 4 22.13 7.02 -2.66
C ASN A 4 21.68 5.59 -2.97
N HIS A 5 20.48 5.22 -2.54
CA HIS A 5 19.95 3.89 -2.83
C HIS A 5 19.23 3.90 -4.18
N SER A 6 19.98 4.17 -5.26
CA SER A 6 19.51 3.89 -6.62
C SER A 6 19.06 2.43 -6.68
N ILE A 7 17.80 2.20 -7.04
CA ILE A 7 17.24 0.85 -7.13
C ILE A 7 18.03 0.12 -8.23
N ASP A 8 18.67 -0.99 -7.84
CA ASP A 8 19.57 -1.73 -8.72
C ASP A 8 18.83 -2.18 -9.99
N PRO A 9 19.29 -1.82 -11.20
CA PRO A 9 18.66 -2.25 -12.44
C PRO A 9 18.60 -3.79 -12.58
N MET A 10 19.49 -4.54 -11.91
CA MET A 10 19.41 -6.00 -11.85
C MET A 10 18.26 -6.48 -10.98
N PHE A 11 17.96 -5.79 -9.88
CA PHE A 11 16.82 -6.09 -9.00
C PHE A 11 15.50 -5.85 -9.74
N LEU A 12 15.37 -4.73 -10.44
CA LEU A 12 14.19 -4.40 -11.26
C LEU A 12 14.00 -5.41 -12.39
N SER A 13 15.09 -5.74 -13.10
CA SER A 13 15.09 -6.78 -14.12
C SER A 13 14.54 -8.10 -13.57
N ASN A 14 15.01 -8.51 -12.39
CA ASN A 14 14.59 -9.76 -11.75
C ASN A 14 13.14 -9.69 -11.25
N LEU A 15 12.71 -8.56 -10.69
CA LEU A 15 11.32 -8.34 -10.28
C LEU A 15 10.36 -8.42 -11.47
N MET A 16 10.67 -7.74 -12.58
CA MET A 16 9.89 -7.80 -13.82
C MET A 16 9.85 -9.21 -14.42
N ASP A 17 10.93 -9.97 -14.29
CA ASP A 17 11.02 -11.38 -14.74
C ASP A 17 10.11 -12.27 -13.89
N ARG A 18 10.12 -12.08 -12.56
CA ARG A 18 9.24 -12.79 -11.61
C ARG A 18 7.76 -12.45 -11.78
N LEU A 19 7.47 -11.21 -12.17
CA LEU A 19 6.11 -10.76 -12.51
C LEU A 19 5.67 -11.22 -13.91
N HIS A 20 6.51 -11.97 -14.65
CA HIS A 20 6.28 -12.38 -16.04
C HIS A 20 5.93 -11.23 -17.00
N LEU A 21 6.33 -10.00 -16.69
CA LEU A 21 6.02 -8.80 -17.49
C LEU A 21 6.77 -8.79 -18.84
N ARG A 22 7.75 -9.69 -19.02
CA ARG A 22 8.68 -9.68 -20.15
C ARG A 22 8.19 -10.34 -21.43
N HIS A 23 7.07 -11.07 -21.44
CA HIS A 23 6.78 -11.97 -22.56
C HIS A 23 5.68 -11.55 -23.56
N SER A 24 5.04 -10.38 -23.49
CA SER A 24 4.10 -10.01 -24.57
C SER A 24 3.82 -8.53 -24.84
N LEU A 25 4.42 -7.58 -24.12
CA LEU A 25 4.03 -6.16 -24.26
C LEU A 25 5.13 -5.22 -24.80
N LEU A 26 6.35 -5.74 -25.01
CA LEU A 26 7.45 -4.95 -25.58
C LEU A 26 7.19 -4.50 -27.03
N ASP A 27 6.17 -5.04 -27.70
CA ASP A 27 5.79 -4.56 -29.04
C ASP A 27 4.67 -3.51 -29.05
N THR A 28 3.96 -3.20 -27.95
CA THR A 28 2.83 -2.25 -28.04
C THR A 28 2.52 -1.30 -26.86
N ASN A 29 3.11 -1.38 -25.67
CA ASN A 29 2.65 -0.48 -24.58
C ASN A 29 3.78 0.29 -23.87
N SER A 30 4.28 1.32 -24.56
CA SER A 30 5.12 2.39 -24.01
C SER A 30 4.54 3.05 -22.75
N PHE A 31 3.22 2.98 -22.57
CA PHE A 31 2.49 3.62 -21.46
C PHE A 31 2.76 2.95 -20.10
N LEU A 32 2.87 1.63 -20.07
CA LEU A 32 3.09 0.88 -18.82
C LEU A 32 4.53 0.97 -18.34
N SER A 33 5.51 1.04 -19.26
CA SER A 33 6.91 1.25 -18.89
C SER A 33 7.13 2.64 -18.29
N HIS A 34 6.52 3.68 -18.88
CA HIS A 34 6.58 5.03 -18.31
C HIS A 34 5.95 5.10 -16.92
N SER A 35 4.77 4.48 -16.73
CA SER A 35 4.10 4.48 -15.42
C SER A 35 4.88 3.76 -14.31
N LEU A 36 5.78 2.83 -14.64
CA LEU A 36 6.61 2.14 -13.65
C LEU A 36 7.89 2.92 -13.34
N ASP A 37 8.52 3.53 -14.35
CA ASP A 37 9.66 4.42 -14.14
C ASP A 37 9.26 5.64 -13.29
N ASP A 38 8.06 6.18 -13.50
CA ASP A 38 7.52 7.29 -12.70
C ASP A 38 7.27 6.88 -11.24
N LEU A 39 6.74 5.68 -11.02
CA LEU A 39 6.55 5.09 -9.68
C LEU A 39 7.87 4.97 -8.89
N LEU A 40 8.98 4.71 -9.60
CA LEU A 40 10.32 4.59 -9.03
C LEU A 40 10.98 5.95 -8.76
N LEU A 41 10.59 7.00 -9.50
CA LEU A 41 11.05 8.37 -9.26
C LEU A 41 10.34 9.01 -8.06
N LEU A 42 9.06 8.68 -7.84
CA LEU A 42 8.27 9.16 -6.70
C LEU A 42 8.64 8.52 -5.36
N SER A 43 9.30 7.36 -5.38
CA SER A 43 9.75 6.69 -4.15
C SER A 43 11.04 7.28 -3.57
N ASP A 44 11.58 8.33 -4.20
CA ASP A 44 12.74 9.07 -3.70
C ASP A 44 12.26 10.30 -2.89
N PRO A 45 12.38 10.30 -1.55
CA PRO A 45 11.87 11.37 -0.68
C PRO A 45 12.65 12.70 -0.80
N GLU A 46 13.71 12.76 -1.62
CA GLU A 46 14.53 13.94 -1.92
C GLU A 46 14.29 14.49 -3.34
N SER A 47 13.28 13.97 -4.05
CA SER A 47 12.80 14.56 -5.29
C SER A 47 12.16 15.92 -5.01
N ASP A 48 12.97 17.00 -5.10
CA ASP A 48 12.56 18.41 -5.21
C ASP A 48 11.75 18.69 -6.52
N ALA A 49 11.06 17.68 -7.06
CA ALA A 49 10.08 17.88 -8.11
C ALA A 49 8.91 18.66 -7.49
N ASP A 50 8.75 19.92 -7.92
CA ASP A 50 7.62 20.75 -7.55
C ASP A 50 6.34 19.94 -7.81
N VAL A 51 5.65 19.56 -6.72
CA VAL A 51 4.41 18.75 -6.76
C VAL A 51 3.32 19.40 -7.63
N ASP A 52 3.47 20.70 -7.94
CA ASP A 52 2.61 21.47 -8.85
C ASP A 52 2.96 21.34 -10.35
N GLU A 53 4.11 20.77 -10.73
CA GLU A 53 4.47 20.48 -12.13
C GLU A 53 4.30 19.00 -12.52
N LEU A 54 3.91 18.14 -11.58
CA LEU A 54 3.61 16.74 -11.86
C LEU A 54 2.26 16.61 -12.58
N PRO A 55 2.12 15.66 -13.53
CA PRO A 55 0.82 15.42 -14.13
C PRO A 55 -0.17 14.94 -13.05
N GLU A 56 -1.43 15.36 -13.15
CA GLU A 56 -2.44 15.20 -12.08
C GLU A 56 -2.57 13.73 -11.61
N ASP A 57 -2.41 12.77 -12.52
CA ASP A 57 -2.46 11.33 -12.21
C ASP A 57 -1.33 10.86 -11.28
N VAL A 58 -0.21 11.56 -11.27
CA VAL A 58 0.95 11.30 -10.40
C VAL A 58 0.73 11.92 -9.02
N LYS A 59 0.11 13.10 -8.97
CA LYS A 59 -0.25 13.80 -7.73
C LYS A 59 -1.34 13.03 -6.96
N GLU A 60 -2.38 12.57 -7.65
CA GLU A 60 -3.42 11.71 -7.08
C GLU A 60 -2.85 10.40 -6.52
N ARG A 61 -1.91 9.75 -7.23
CA ARG A 61 -1.26 8.53 -6.76
C ARG A 61 -0.40 8.77 -5.51
N SER A 62 0.28 9.91 -5.42
CA SER A 62 1.06 10.27 -4.25
C SER A 62 0.14 10.48 -3.03
N LEU A 63 -0.96 11.20 -3.19
CA LEU A 63 -1.97 11.41 -2.14
C LEU A 63 -2.61 10.09 -1.69
N LEU A 64 -2.90 9.19 -2.64
CA LEU A 64 -3.38 7.85 -2.35
C LEU A 64 -2.38 7.07 -1.49
N ALA A 65 -1.11 7.08 -1.88
CA ALA A 65 -0.07 6.36 -1.14
C ALA A 65 0.13 6.93 0.29
N GLU A 66 0.03 8.25 0.46
CA GLU A 66 0.09 8.88 1.78
C GLU A 66 -1.09 8.50 2.68
N GLU A 67 -2.32 8.55 2.17
CA GLU A 67 -3.51 8.16 2.93
C GLU A 67 -3.54 6.64 3.20
N GLU A 68 -3.06 5.81 2.27
CA GLU A 68 -2.89 4.36 2.48
C GLU A 68 -1.88 4.09 3.60
N ALA A 69 -0.70 4.71 3.57
CA ALA A 69 0.32 4.55 4.60
C ALA A 69 -0.16 5.00 5.99
N LYS A 70 -0.95 6.07 6.04
CA LYS A 70 -1.57 6.59 7.26
C LYS A 70 -2.63 5.65 7.80
N LEU A 71 -3.47 5.07 6.94
CA LEU A 71 -4.43 4.05 7.33
C LEU A 71 -3.73 2.78 7.85
N GLU A 72 -2.74 2.28 7.12
CA GLU A 72 -1.96 1.10 7.54
C GLU A 72 -1.34 1.32 8.92
N LYS A 73 -0.70 2.47 9.13
CA LYS A 73 -0.10 2.84 10.42
C LYS A 73 -1.14 2.87 11.54
N GLU A 74 -2.35 3.33 11.26
CA GLU A 74 -3.47 3.34 12.21
C GLU A 74 -3.93 1.93 12.56
N ILE A 75 -4.13 1.07 11.55
CA ILE A 75 -4.52 -0.33 11.74
C ILE A 75 -3.48 -1.06 12.59
N ILE A 76 -2.21 -0.94 12.23
CA ILE A 76 -1.09 -1.56 12.96
C ILE A 76 -1.05 -1.04 14.39
N ARG A 77 -1.24 0.27 14.60
CA ARG A 77 -1.30 0.84 15.94
C ARG A 77 -2.43 0.23 16.77
N ILE A 78 -3.61 0.04 16.19
CA ILE A 78 -4.76 -0.58 16.87
C ILE A 78 -4.46 -2.04 17.21
N ILE A 79 -3.88 -2.81 16.28
CA ILE A 79 -3.45 -4.21 16.49
C ILE A 79 -2.47 -4.29 17.67
N LEU A 80 -1.39 -3.51 17.63
CA LEU A 80 -0.37 -3.48 18.69
C LEU A 80 -0.90 -2.97 20.03
N SER A 81 -1.96 -2.15 20.04
CA SER A 81 -2.59 -1.68 21.26
C SER A 81 -3.44 -2.74 21.97
N GLY A 82 -3.71 -3.88 21.33
CA GLY A 82 -4.55 -4.95 21.86
C GLY A 82 -6.05 -4.63 21.87
N ASN A 83 -6.49 -3.54 21.23
CA ASN A 83 -7.92 -3.17 21.13
C ASN A 83 -8.55 -3.58 19.79
N SER A 84 -7.89 -4.44 19.02
CA SER A 84 -8.32 -4.88 17.69
C SER A 84 -9.72 -5.50 17.67
N ASP A 85 -10.13 -6.25 18.70
CA ASP A 85 -11.47 -6.84 18.77
C ASP A 85 -12.60 -5.80 18.80
N LYS A 86 -12.38 -4.67 19.47
CA LYS A 86 -13.40 -3.62 19.63
C LYS A 86 -13.42 -2.67 18.43
N ASP A 87 -12.24 -2.30 17.95
CA ASP A 87 -12.08 -1.22 17.00
C ASP A 87 -12.02 -1.72 15.55
N LEU A 88 -11.43 -2.91 15.30
CA LEU A 88 -11.33 -3.50 13.95
C LEU A 88 -12.37 -4.59 13.69
N LYS A 89 -12.96 -5.17 14.74
CA LYS A 89 -13.92 -6.29 14.66
C LYS A 89 -13.52 -7.36 13.63
N PRO A 90 -12.31 -7.92 13.74
CA PRO A 90 -11.78 -8.79 12.72
C PRO A 90 -12.66 -10.04 12.54
N ASN A 91 -12.73 -10.55 11.30
CA ASN A 91 -13.50 -11.74 10.93
C ASN A 91 -15.02 -11.63 11.15
N SER A 92 -15.54 -10.43 11.47
CA SER A 92 -16.99 -10.20 11.62
C SER A 92 -17.73 -10.12 10.28
N GLY A 93 -16.98 -9.97 9.17
CA GLY A 93 -17.55 -9.67 7.84
C GLY A 93 -18.21 -8.29 7.75
N GLN A 94 -18.08 -7.46 8.79
CA GLN A 94 -18.58 -6.09 8.80
C GLN A 94 -17.45 -5.13 8.44
N SER A 95 -17.80 -4.07 7.70
CA SER A 95 -16.87 -2.96 7.51
C SER A 95 -16.83 -2.08 8.76
N VAL A 96 -15.63 -1.67 9.13
CA VAL A 96 -15.34 -0.67 10.15
C VAL A 96 -14.89 0.63 9.49
N SER A 97 -15.25 1.75 10.11
CA SER A 97 -14.80 3.07 9.65
C SER A 97 -13.58 3.48 10.45
N ILE A 98 -12.45 3.65 9.78
CA ILE A 98 -11.22 4.19 10.35
C ILE A 98 -11.01 5.58 9.72
N GLY A 99 -11.24 6.63 10.51
CA GLY A 99 -11.33 7.98 9.96
C GLY A 99 -12.49 8.10 8.97
N GLU A 100 -12.17 8.43 7.73
CA GLU A 100 -13.13 8.56 6.62
C GLU A 100 -13.17 7.32 5.71
N HIS A 101 -12.36 6.31 6.02
CA HIS A 101 -12.19 5.11 5.20
C HIS A 101 -13.03 3.96 5.73
N SER A 102 -13.52 3.10 4.84
CA SER A 102 -14.31 1.93 5.21
C SER A 102 -13.60 0.65 4.80
N ILE A 103 -13.22 -0.16 5.79
CA ILE A 103 -12.46 -1.38 5.57
C ILE A 103 -13.06 -2.57 6.32
N CYS A 104 -12.88 -3.77 5.77
CA CYS A 104 -13.09 -5.01 6.48
C CYS A 104 -11.73 -5.56 6.89
N VAL A 105 -11.61 -6.02 8.13
CA VAL A 105 -10.38 -6.63 8.64
C VAL A 105 -10.63 -8.10 8.94
N GLY A 106 -9.67 -8.93 8.59
CA GLY A 106 -9.59 -10.34 8.96
C GLY A 106 -8.25 -10.62 9.65
N PHE A 107 -8.22 -11.69 10.44
CA PHE A 107 -6.96 -12.28 10.85
C PHE A 107 -7.04 -13.79 10.75
N HIS A 108 -5.93 -14.43 10.42
CA HIS A 108 -5.77 -15.86 10.53
C HIS A 108 -4.51 -16.20 11.36
N GLU A 109 -4.63 -17.21 12.20
CA GLU A 109 -3.52 -17.78 12.98
C GLU A 109 -3.44 -19.26 12.62
N GLU A 110 -2.37 -19.65 11.94
CA GLU A 110 -2.18 -21.05 11.56
C GLU A 110 -1.65 -21.86 12.76
N PRO A 111 -2.22 -23.04 13.07
CA PRO A 111 -1.75 -23.86 14.18
C PRO A 111 -0.27 -24.24 14.03
N GLY A 112 0.59 -23.74 14.93
CA GLY A 112 2.04 -23.95 14.88
C GLY A 112 2.85 -22.83 14.22
N SER A 113 2.18 -21.80 13.70
CA SER A 113 2.82 -20.55 13.28
C SER A 113 3.14 -19.66 14.49
N GLU A 114 4.30 -19.03 14.47
CA GLU A 114 4.68 -17.96 15.42
C GLU A 114 4.07 -16.61 15.03
N TYR A 115 3.32 -16.56 13.93
CA TYR A 115 2.75 -15.34 13.36
C TYR A 115 1.23 -15.43 13.24
N ARG A 116 0.58 -14.30 13.56
CA ARG A 116 -0.79 -14.01 13.18
C ARG A 116 -0.75 -13.07 11.98
N VAL A 117 -1.44 -13.44 10.92
CA VAL A 117 -1.56 -12.60 9.71
C VAL A 117 -2.85 -11.82 9.82
N TRP A 118 -2.73 -10.50 9.71
CA TRP A 118 -3.83 -9.56 9.59
C TRP A 118 -3.97 -9.18 8.12
N GLU A 119 -5.19 -9.16 7.62
CA GLU A 119 -5.52 -8.78 6.25
C GLU A 119 -6.66 -7.77 6.29
N TRP A 120 -6.63 -6.77 5.44
CA TRP A 120 -7.75 -5.84 5.29
C TRP A 120 -7.98 -5.49 3.84
N HIS A 121 -9.24 -5.21 3.54
CA HIS A 121 -9.66 -4.74 2.23
C HIS A 121 -10.80 -3.74 2.38
N GLY A 122 -10.89 -2.76 1.50
CA GLY A 122 -11.92 -1.74 1.61
C GLY A 122 -11.76 -0.63 0.61
N HIS A 123 -12.34 0.53 0.94
CA HIS A 123 -12.20 1.72 0.14
C HIS A 123 -11.62 2.86 0.99
N LEU A 124 -10.58 3.48 0.48
CA LEU A 124 -10.17 4.81 0.88
C LEU A 124 -11.09 5.82 0.21
N ILE A 125 -11.30 6.94 0.88
CA ILE A 125 -12.04 8.06 0.32
C ILE A 125 -10.99 9.12 0.10
N ILE A 126 -10.68 9.40 -1.17
CA ILE A 126 -9.74 10.44 -1.55
C ILE A 126 -10.55 11.65 -1.96
N PHE A 127 -10.07 12.83 -1.57
CA PHE A 127 -10.60 14.09 -2.04
C PHE A 127 -9.69 14.65 -3.13
N ASP A 128 -10.24 14.86 -4.31
CA ASP A 128 -9.62 15.61 -5.39
C ASP A 128 -10.42 16.90 -5.68
N GLU A 129 -9.73 17.97 -6.11
CA GLU A 129 -10.33 19.27 -6.40
C GLU A 129 -11.17 19.28 -7.69
N GLU A 130 -10.89 18.39 -8.65
CA GLU A 130 -11.63 18.30 -9.92
C GLU A 130 -12.83 17.33 -9.82
N ASP A 131 -12.59 16.11 -9.32
CA ASP A 131 -13.60 15.04 -9.29
C ASP A 131 -14.30 14.87 -7.93
N GLY A 132 -13.83 15.53 -6.88
CA GLY A 132 -14.41 15.47 -5.54
C GLY A 132 -14.05 14.20 -4.78
N TYR A 133 -14.99 13.61 -4.04
CA TYR A 133 -14.75 12.42 -3.23
C TYR A 133 -14.85 11.14 -4.06
N SER A 134 -13.72 10.47 -4.32
CA SER A 134 -13.64 9.21 -5.04
C SER A 134 -13.30 8.05 -4.09
N PRO A 135 -13.99 6.89 -4.20
CA PRO A 135 -13.65 5.70 -3.45
C PRO A 135 -12.58 4.88 -4.18
N GLU A 136 -11.41 4.70 -3.56
CA GLU A 136 -10.32 3.88 -4.11
C GLU A 136 -10.19 2.56 -3.36
N TYR A 137 -10.19 1.45 -4.08
CA TYR A 137 -10.11 0.12 -3.47
C TYR A 137 -8.68 -0.19 -3.01
N ILE A 138 -8.55 -0.63 -1.75
CA ILE A 138 -7.26 -1.01 -1.17
C ILE A 138 -7.28 -2.43 -0.61
N TYR A 139 -6.08 -3.02 -0.57
CA TYR A 139 -5.79 -4.27 0.09
C TYR A 139 -4.46 -4.17 0.83
N GLY A 140 -4.43 -4.58 2.10
CA GLY A 140 -3.20 -4.60 2.87
C GLY A 140 -3.12 -5.80 3.79
N SER A 141 -1.90 -6.06 4.28
CA SER A 141 -1.62 -7.17 5.18
C SER A 141 -0.53 -6.83 6.17
N TYR A 142 -0.64 -7.33 7.41
CA TYR A 142 0.35 -7.14 8.46
C TYR A 142 0.64 -8.46 9.19
N PHE A 143 1.92 -8.76 9.40
CA PHE A 143 2.37 -9.94 10.13
C PHE A 143 2.68 -9.57 11.58
N GLU A 144 1.80 -9.96 12.49
CA GLU A 144 2.01 -9.81 13.93
C GLU A 144 2.76 -11.03 14.46
N ARG A 145 3.92 -10.82 15.08
CA ARG A 145 4.65 -11.91 15.75
C ARG A 145 3.98 -12.20 17.10
N SER A 146 3.46 -13.41 17.26
CA SER A 146 2.83 -13.86 18.50
C SER A 146 3.91 -13.99 19.58
N GLU A 147 3.89 -13.14 20.60
CA GLU A 147 4.81 -13.22 21.76
C GLU A 147 4.51 -14.42 22.69
N ARG A 148 3.88 -15.48 22.19
CA ARG A 148 3.78 -16.76 22.92
C ARG A 148 5.13 -17.50 22.87
N GLY A 149 6.13 -16.88 23.48
CA GLY A 149 7.30 -17.58 23.99
C GLY A 149 6.86 -18.54 25.09
N TRP A 150 7.24 -19.80 24.95
CA TRP A 150 7.20 -20.78 26.02
C TRP A 150 8.24 -20.46 27.10
#